data_AF-A0A955TFY0-F1
#
_entry.id   AF-A0A955TFY0-F1
#
_cell.length_a   1.000
_cell.length_b   1.000
_cell.length_c   1.000
_cell.angle_alpha   90.00
_cell.angle_beta   90.00
_cell.angle_gamma   90.00
#
_symmetry.space_group_name_H-M   'P 1'
#
loop_
_entity.id
_entity.type
_entity.pdbx_description
1 polymer ?
#
loop_
_entity_poly.entity_id
_entity_poly.type
_entity_poly.pdbx_seq_one_letter_code
_entity_poly.pdbx_strand_id
1 'polypeptide(L)' 'MLTELRISNFALIDQLHLEFPPGFLVLTGETGAGKSLLIDALVLITGGRASAEHIRFGAEEAL' A
#
# COMPACT_ATOMS: atom_id res chain seq x y z
N MET A 1 -7.93 15.68 -0.63
CA MET A 1 -8.07 14.66 -1.67
C MET A 1 -6.75 13.92 -1.75
N LEU A 2 -6.75 12.59 -1.84
CA LEU A 2 -5.51 11.81 -1.98
C LEU A 2 -4.92 12.10 -3.37
N THR A 3 -3.66 12.54 -3.41
CA THR A 3 -2.96 12.90 -4.66
C THR A 3 -1.89 11.86 -5.02
N GLU A 4 -1.36 11.19 -4.02
CA GLU A 4 -0.21 10.29 -4.15
C GLU A 4 -0.20 9.28 -3.00
N LEU A 5 0.27 8.07 -3.27
CA LEU A 5 0.63 7.05 -2.28
C LEU A 5 2.04 6.57 -2.59
N ARG A 6 2.93 6.73 -1.60
CA ARG A 6 4.27 6.15 -1.60
C ARG A 6 4.31 5.05 -0.56
N ILE A 7 4.89 3.91 -0.93
CA ILE A 7 5.04 2.76 -0.05
C ILE A 7 6.48 2.28 -0.15
N SER A 8 7.09 1.97 0.98
CA SER A 8 8.40 1.35 1.09
C SER A 8 8.36 0.19 2.07
N ASN A 9 8.94 -0.95 1.68
CA ASN A 9 9.09 -2.13 2.54
C ASN A 9 7.79 -2.64 3.19
N PHE A 10 6.68 -2.59 2.47
CA PHE A 10 5.37 -2.99 2.98
C PHE A 10 4.95 -4.36 2.44
N ALA A 11 4.95 -5.38 3.30
CA ALA A 11 4.64 -6.77 2.94
C ALA A 11 5.43 -7.25 1.71
N LEU A 12 4.76 -7.47 0.57
CA LEU A 12 5.41 -7.89 -0.69
C LEU A 12 5.93 -6.72 -1.54
N ILE A 13 5.69 -5.47 -1.14
CA ILE A 13 6.10 -4.26 -1.85
C ILE A 13 7.46 -3.80 -1.30
N ASP A 14 8.45 -3.71 -2.18
CA ASP A 14 9.74 -3.06 -1.89
C ASP A 14 9.58 -1.53 -2.01
N GLN A 15 9.19 -1.07 -3.20
CA GLN A 15 8.89 0.33 -3.49
C GLN A 15 7.65 0.42 -4.38
N LEU A 16 6.74 1.34 -4.06
CA LEU A 16 5.64 1.72 -4.92
C LEU A 16 5.43 3.23 -4.85
N HIS A 17 5.23 3.85 -6.00
CA HIS A 17 4.78 5.21 -6.12
C HIS A 17 3.56 5.24 -7.06
N LEU A 18 2.43 5.70 -6.54
CA LEU A 18 1.17 5.78 -7.26
C LEU A 18 0.56 7.17 -7.15
N GLU A 19 0.29 7.79 -8.29
CA GLU A 19 -0.40 9.09 -8.38
C GLU A 19 -1.91 8.87 -8.56
N PHE A 20 -2.73 9.65 -7.85
CA PHE A 20 -4.18 9.56 -7.93
C PHE A 20 -4.74 10.68 -8.81
N PRO A 21 -5.26 10.34 -10.01
CA PRO A 21 -5.93 11.33 -10.83
C PRO A 21 -7.28 11.73 -10.22
N PRO A 22 -7.83 12.90 -10.59
CA PRO A 22 -9.19 13.25 -10.24
C PRO A 22 -10.20 12.27 -10.85
N GLY A 23 -11.32 12.06 -10.16
CA GLY A 23 -12.41 11.22 -10.62
C GLY A 23 -12.39 9.82 -10.01
N PHE A 24 -12.67 8.80 -10.83
CA PHE A 24 -12.84 7.42 -10.39
C PHE A 24 -11.67 6.55 -10.85
N LEU A 25 -10.90 6.03 -9.90
CA LEU A 25 -9.80 5.10 -10.14
C LEU A 25 -10.27 3.66 -9.96
N VAL A 26 -10.02 2.82 -10.96
CA VAL A 26 -10.31 1.38 -10.89
C VAL A 26 -8.99 0.61 -10.79
N LEU A 27 -8.84 -0.16 -9.72
CA LEU A 27 -7.70 -1.07 -9.52
C LEU A 27 -8.07 -2.49 -9.99
N THR A 28 -7.46 -2.93 -11.08
CA THR A 28 -7.67 -4.27 -11.68
C THR A 28 -6.48 -5.19 -11.45
N GLY A 29 -6.59 -6.46 -11.87
CA GLY A 29 -5.60 -7.52 -11.58
C GLY A 29 -6.25 -8.82 -11.07
N GLU A 30 -5.46 -9.89 -10.99
CA GLU A 30 -5.89 -11.22 -10.52
C GLU A 30 -5.84 -11.34 -8.99
N THR A 31 -6.35 -12.44 -8.44
CA THR A 31 -6.18 -12.78 -7.03
C THR A 31 -4.70 -12.91 -6.71
N GLY A 32 -4.23 -12.19 -5.68
CA GLY A 32 -2.81 -12.18 -5.32
C GLY A 32 -1.96 -11.14 -6.07
N ALA A 33 -2.53 -10.37 -7.01
CA ALA A 33 -1.82 -9.31 -7.73
C ALA A 33 -1.44 -8.08 -6.86
N GLY A 34 -1.64 -8.14 -5.53
CA GLY A 34 -1.25 -7.09 -4.60
C GLY A 34 -2.28 -5.98 -4.35
N LYS A 35 -3.50 -6.08 -4.89
CA LYS A 35 -4.54 -5.06 -4.66
C LYS A 35 -4.89 -4.88 -3.18
N SER A 36 -5.00 -5.98 -2.43
CA SER A 36 -5.30 -5.92 -1.00
C SER A 36 -4.22 -5.18 -0.23
N LEU A 37 -2.94 -5.30 -0.62
CA LEU A 37 -1.84 -4.57 0.01
C LEU A 37 -1.99 -3.05 -0.15
N LEU A 38 -2.48 -2.59 -1.30
CA LEU A 38 -2.79 -1.16 -1.49
C LEU A 38 -3.91 -0.71 -0.56
N ILE A 39 -4.95 -1.53 -0.39
CA ILE A 39 -6.05 -1.23 0.53
C ILE A 39 -5.56 -1.23 1.98
N ASP A 40 -4.72 -2.19 2.37
CA ASP A 40 -4.16 -2.29 3.71
C ASP A 40 -3.27 -1.08 4.03
N ALA A 41 -2.44 -0.63 3.07
CA ALA A 41 -1.65 0.59 3.20
C ALA A 41 -2.54 1.84 3.39
N LEU A 42 -3.63 1.96 2.62
CA LEU A 42 -4.60 3.05 2.77
C LEU A 42 -5.32 3.00 4.14
N VAL A 43 -5.66 1.81 4.62
CA VAL A 43 -6.25 1.63 5.96
C VAL A 43 -5.24 2.05 7.04
N LEU A 44 -3.96 1.72 6.89
CA LEU A 44 -2.93 2.09 7.86
C LEU A 44 -2.77 3.62 7.97
N ILE A 45 -2.63 4.34 6.84
CA ILE A 45 -2.44 5.80 6.86
C ILE A 45 -3.69 6.57 7.35
N THR A 46 -4.86 5.94 7.29
CA THR A 46 -6.12 6.50 7.80
C THR A 46 -6.35 6.20 9.29
N GLY A 47 -5.38 5.59 9.98
CA GLY A 47 -5.42 5.31 11.42
C GLY A 47 -5.78 3.86 11.76
N GLY A 48 -5.73 2.96 10.79
CA GLY A 48 -5.86 1.52 11.00
C GLY A 48 -4.75 0.93 11.87
N ARG A 49 -4.95 -0.30 12.32
CA ARG A 49 -4.00 -0.98 13.21
C ARG A 49 -2.71 -1.33 12.47
N ALA A 50 -1.59 -0.83 12.97
CA ALA A 50 -0.27 -1.27 12.55
C ALA A 50 0.04 -2.68 13.06
N SER A 51 0.66 -3.51 12.22
CA SER A 51 1.14 -4.85 12.54
C SER A 51 2.57 -5.00 12.02
N ALA A 52 3.41 -5.76 12.74
CA ALA A 52 4.75 -6.11 12.27
C ALA A 52 4.70 -6.97 10.99
N GLU A 53 3.57 -7.64 10.72
CA GLU A 53 3.33 -8.39 9.48
C GLU A 53 3.31 -7.49 8.24
N HIS A 54 3.10 -6.19 8.42
CA HIS A 54 3.20 -5.22 7.33
C HIS A 54 4.64 -4.89 6.96
N ILE A 55 5.64 -5.21 7.79
CA ILE A 55 7.04 -4.99 7.46
C ILE A 55 7.49 -6.11 6.51
N ARG A 56 8.02 -5.72 5.35
CA ARG A 56 8.55 -6.65 4.35
C ARG A 56 9.63 -7.53 4.98
N PHE A 57 9.64 -8.81 4.61
CA PHE A 57 10.67 -9.73 5.06
C PHE A 57 12.07 -9.22 4.71
N GLY A 58 12.94 -9.12 5.73
CA GLY A 58 14.31 -8.60 5.60
C GLY A 58 14.45 -7.09 5.71
N ALA A 59 13.35 -6.34 5.87
CA ALA A 59 13.39 -4.91 6.19
C ALA A 59 13.25 -4.68 7.70
N GLU A 60 13.85 -3.60 8.20
CA GLU A 60 13.74 -3.19 9.61
C GLU A 60 12.46 -2.39 9.89
N GLU A 61 11.96 -1.67 8.88
CA GLU A 61 10.78 -0.82 8.97
C GLU A 61 10.02 -0.74 7.64
N ALA A 62 8.77 -0.26 7.70
CA ALA A 62 7.91 0.05 6.55
C ALA A 62 7.47 1.51 6.61
N LEU A 63 7.37 2.16 5.45
CA LEU A 63 6.99 3.57 5.29
C LEU A 63 5.89 3.75 4.25
#